data_AF-A0A965M9V5-F1
#
_entry.id   AF-A0A965M9V5-F1
#
_cell.length_a   1.000
_cell.length_b   1.000
_cell.length_c   1.000
_cell.angle_alpha   90.00
_cell.angle_beta   90.00
_cell.angle_gamma   90.00
#
_symmetry.space_group_name_H-M   'P 1'
#
loop_
_entity.id
_entity.type
_entity.pdbx_description
1 polymer ?
#
loop_
_entity_poly.entity_id
_entity_poly.type
_entity_poly.pdbx_seq_one_letter_code
_entity_poly.pdbx_strand_id
1 'polypeptide(L)'
;VWREQYDGVESMTLAVMGCVVNGPGESKHANIGISLPGTGESPAAPVYEDGVKTVTLRGDNIAAEFRELVDRYIARSYTPKQGTALAEPSRTTLADH
;
A
#
# COMPACT_ATOMS: atom_id res chain seq x y z
N VAL A 1 -5.81 6.55 -11.70
CA VAL A 1 -6.29 5.36 -10.94
C VAL A 1 -6.56 5.70 -9.48
N TRP A 2 -5.61 5.74 -8.53
CA TRP A 2 -5.98 5.96 -7.10
C TRP A 2 -6.52 7.36 -6.79
N ARG A 3 -5.90 8.42 -7.31
CA ARG A 3 -6.36 9.83 -7.12
C ARG A 3 -7.81 10.07 -7.55
N GLU A 4 -8.33 9.27 -8.48
CA GLU A 4 -9.71 9.36 -8.97
C GLU A 4 -10.69 8.55 -8.11
N GLN A 5 -10.18 7.60 -7.32
CA GLN A 5 -10.98 6.64 -6.56
C GLN A 5 -10.99 6.92 -5.05
N TYR A 6 -10.00 7.62 -4.51
CA TYR A 6 -9.89 7.89 -3.07
C TYR A 6 -9.67 9.39 -2.82
N ASP A 7 -10.34 9.93 -1.80
CA ASP A 7 -10.15 11.30 -1.32
C ASP A 7 -8.91 11.40 -0.44
N GLY A 8 -8.07 12.42 -0.67
CA GLY A 8 -6.87 12.70 0.12
C GLY A 8 -5.65 11.86 -0.26
N VAL A 9 -5.79 10.84 -1.12
CA VAL A 9 -4.66 10.00 -1.58
C VAL A 9 -3.64 10.79 -2.40
N GLU A 10 -4.01 11.94 -2.97
CA GLU A 10 -3.10 12.86 -3.65
C GLU A 10 -2.01 13.43 -2.74
N SER A 11 -2.20 13.38 -1.43
CA SER A 11 -1.21 13.76 -0.41
C SER A 11 -0.35 12.59 0.09
N MET A 12 -0.66 11.37 -0.35
CA MET A 12 0.05 10.16 0.07
C MET A 12 1.49 10.17 -0.45
N THR A 13 2.44 9.88 0.43
CA THR A 13 3.85 9.73 0.07
C THR A 13 4.22 8.24 0.07
N LEU A 14 4.68 7.73 -1.08
CA LEU A 14 5.19 6.37 -1.25
C LEU A 14 6.69 6.39 -1.52
N ALA A 15 7.47 5.55 -0.84
CA ALA A 15 8.92 5.45 -1.02
C ALA A 15 9.35 4.08 -1.55
N VAL A 16 10.22 4.08 -2.57
CA VAL A 16 10.95 2.88 -3.01
C VAL A 16 12.43 3.20 -2.89
N MET A 17 13.12 2.58 -1.93
CA MET A 17 14.54 2.83 -1.71
C MET A 17 15.36 1.59 -2.06
N GLY A 18 16.33 1.76 -2.96
CA GLY A 18 17.29 0.73 -3.33
C GLY A 18 18.57 0.86 -2.49
N CYS A 19 19.03 -0.28 -1.97
CA CYS A 19 20.19 -0.43 -1.07
C CYS A 19 20.07 0.31 0.27
N VAL A 20 20.43 -0.38 1.35
CA VAL A 20 20.31 0.03 2.76
C VAL A 20 21.30 1.16 3.10
N VAL A 21 21.23 2.30 2.41
CA VAL A 21 22.17 3.42 2.66
C VAL A 21 21.49 4.75 2.97
N ASN A 22 20.19 4.88 2.72
CA ASN A 22 19.41 5.93 3.37
C ASN A 22 18.64 5.30 4.53
N GLY A 23 19.23 5.42 5.71
CA GLY A 23 18.72 4.88 6.96
C GLY A 23 17.32 5.43 7.36
N PRO A 24 16.83 5.09 8.56
CA PRO A 24 15.43 5.25 9.01
C PRO A 24 14.84 6.69 9.02
N GLY A 25 15.55 7.70 8.51
CA GLY A 25 15.11 9.09 8.43
C GLY A 25 14.20 9.42 7.24
N GLU A 26 14.37 8.78 6.07
CA GLU A 26 13.52 9.06 4.89
C GLU A 26 12.27 8.16 4.84
N SER A 27 12.37 6.86 5.17
CA SER A 27 11.21 5.95 5.20
C SER A 27 10.18 6.28 6.28
N LYS A 28 10.57 7.03 7.34
CA LYS A 28 9.66 7.47 8.40
C LYS A 28 8.67 8.54 7.97
N HIS A 29 8.98 9.26 6.87
CA HIS A 29 8.11 10.32 6.36
C HIS A 29 7.17 9.83 5.24
N ALA A 30 7.32 8.58 4.79
CA ALA A 30 6.41 7.97 3.84
C ALA A 30 5.26 7.25 4.56
N ASN A 31 4.07 7.33 3.96
CA ASN A 31 2.90 6.58 4.39
C ASN A 31 3.10 5.07 4.21
N ILE A 32 3.73 4.69 3.10
CA ILE A 32 4.18 3.32 2.85
C ILE A 32 5.50 3.32 2.08
N GLY A 33 6.40 2.40 2.40
CA GLY A 33 7.65 2.27 1.66
C GLY A 33 8.28 0.89 1.73
N ILE A 34 9.11 0.59 0.72
CA ILE A 34 9.85 -0.67 0.60
C ILE A 34 11.35 -0.40 0.48
N SER A 35 12.15 -1.18 1.20
CA SER A 35 13.60 -1.23 1.02
C SER A 35 13.95 -2.46 0.18
N LEU A 36 14.42 -2.23 -1.04
CA LEU A 36 14.83 -3.31 -1.94
C LEU A 36 16.25 -3.79 -1.61
N PRO A 37 16.52 -5.10 -1.69
CA PRO A 37 17.84 -5.65 -1.45
C PRO A 37 18.84 -5.13 -2.49
N GLY A 38 20.08 -4.89 -2.05
CA GLY A 38 21.21 -4.61 -2.93
C GLY A 38 21.66 -5.84 -3.71
N THR A 39 22.50 -5.61 -4.73
CA THR A 39 23.07 -6.69 -5.53
C THR A 39 23.92 -7.63 -4.68
N GLY A 40 23.55 -8.91 -4.62
CA GLY A 40 24.26 -9.94 -3.84
C GLY A 40 23.77 -10.10 -2.40
N GLU A 41 22.76 -9.35 -1.97
CA GLU A 41 22.11 -9.54 -0.67
C GLU A 41 21.00 -10.60 -0.72
N SER A 42 20.59 -11.12 0.44
CA SER A 42 19.41 -11.99 0.52
C SER A 42 18.18 -11.27 -0.06
N PRO A 43 17.33 -11.95 -0.86
CA PRO A 43 16.17 -11.36 -1.52
C PRO A 43 15.06 -11.11 -0.50
N ALA A 44 15.27 -10.14 0.38
CA ALA A 44 14.39 -9.77 1.47
C ALA A 44 14.19 -8.26 1.42
N ALA A 45 12.95 -7.84 1.22
CA ALA A 45 12.58 -6.46 1.11
C ALA A 45 11.59 -6.09 2.25
N PRO A 46 12.06 -5.47 3.34
CA PRO A 46 11.15 -5.03 4.40
C PRO A 46 10.26 -3.89 3.90
N VAL A 47 8.99 -3.96 4.29
CA VAL A 47 7.95 -2.95 4.01
C VAL A 47 7.59 -2.24 5.31
N TYR A 48 7.45 -0.92 5.21
CA TYR A 48 7.11 -0.03 6.31
C TYR A 48 5.82 0.70 5.97
N GLU A 49 4.92 0.81 6.95
CA GLU A 49 3.68 1.58 6.86
C GLU A 49 3.66 2.55 8.05
N ASP A 50 3.46 3.83 7.77
CA ASP A 50 3.49 4.92 8.76
C ASP A 50 4.75 4.88 9.67
N GLY A 51 5.90 4.55 9.06
CA GLY A 51 7.18 4.42 9.74
C GLY A 51 7.38 3.13 10.56
N VAL A 52 6.41 2.21 10.58
CA VAL A 52 6.47 0.93 11.30
C VAL A 52 6.71 -0.22 10.32
N LYS A 53 7.68 -1.09 10.60
CA LYS A 53 7.90 -2.30 9.79
C LYS A 53 6.74 -3.27 9.96
N THR A 54 6.06 -3.63 8.88
CA THR A 54 4.87 -4.50 8.93
C THR A 54 5.16 -5.89 8.38
N VAL A 55 5.74 -5.99 7.19
CA VAL A 55 6.05 -7.27 6.54
C VAL A 55 7.43 -7.25 5.89
N THR A 56 7.92 -8.42 5.48
CA THR A 56 9.16 -8.55 4.71
C THR A 56 8.87 -9.46 3.53
N LEU A 57 8.88 -8.88 2.34
CA LEU A 57 8.66 -9.59 1.08
C LEU A 57 9.92 -10.34 0.67
N ARG A 58 9.77 -11.50 0.03
CA ARG A 58 10.90 -12.34 -0.39
C ARG A 58 10.64 -12.98 -1.74
N GLY A 59 11.73 -13.32 -2.43
CA GLY A 59 11.67 -13.99 -3.73
C GLY A 59 11.44 -13.03 -4.89
N ASP A 60 11.04 -13.55 -6.04
CA ASP A 60 11.05 -12.82 -7.31
C ASP A 60 9.80 -11.95 -7.51
N ASN A 61 8.75 -12.14 -6.71
CA ASN A 61 7.45 -11.49 -6.87
C ASN A 61 7.24 -10.25 -5.99
N ILE A 62 8.34 -9.69 -5.44
CA ILE A 62 8.31 -8.54 -4.52
C ILE A 62 7.52 -7.35 -5.10
N ALA A 63 7.64 -7.09 -6.40
CA ALA A 63 6.95 -5.96 -7.04
C ALA A 63 5.43 -6.10 -7.03
N ALA A 64 4.90 -7.30 -7.32
CA ALA A 64 3.46 -7.55 -7.32
C ALA A 64 2.91 -7.55 -5.89
N GLU A 65 3.58 -8.24 -4.97
CA GLU A 65 3.19 -8.28 -3.56
C GLU A 65 3.23 -6.88 -2.92
N PHE A 66 4.20 -6.05 -3.27
CA PHE A 66 4.26 -4.67 -2.79
C PHE A 66 3.11 -3.84 -3.32
N ARG A 67 2.72 -4.01 -4.60
CA ARG A 67 1.56 -3.31 -5.15
C ARG A 67 0.27 -3.67 -4.40
N GLU A 68 0.06 -4.94 -4.08
CA GLU A 68 -1.08 -5.37 -3.27
C GLU A 68 -1.08 -4.77 -1.86
N LEU A 69 0.09 -4.61 -1.24
CA LEU A 69 0.20 -3.91 0.05
C LEU A 69 -0.19 -2.44 -0.06
N VAL A 70 0.25 -1.76 -1.12
CA VAL A 70 -0.11 -0.35 -1.38
C VAL A 70 -1.62 -0.22 -1.61
N ASP A 71 -2.22 -1.10 -2.42
CA ASP A 71 -3.67 -1.10 -2.66
C ASP A 71 -4.45 -1.29 -1.35
N ARG A 72 -4.02 -2.24 -0.50
CA ARG A 72 -4.63 -2.47 0.81
C ARG A 72 -4.43 -1.32 1.79
N TYR A 73 -3.25 -0.67 1.77
CA TYR A 73 -2.98 0.53 2.55
C TYR A 73 -3.90 1.67 2.13
N ILE A 74 -4.08 1.89 0.83
CA ILE A 74 -4.94 2.96 0.36
C ILE A 74 -6.39 2.72 0.77
N ALA A 75 -6.88 1.49 0.56
CA ALA A 75 -8.26 1.11 0.86
C ALA A 75 -8.62 1.23 2.36
N ARG A 76 -7.65 1.05 3.27
CA ARG A 76 -7.88 1.18 4.72
C ARG A 76 -7.66 2.61 5.24
N SER A 77 -6.80 3.40 4.58
CA SER A 77 -6.35 4.69 5.08
C SER A 77 -7.08 5.89 4.46
N TYR A 78 -7.66 5.73 3.26
CA TYR A 78 -8.33 6.82 2.54
C TYR A 78 -9.79 6.47 2.26
N THR A 79 -10.64 7.49 2.28
CA THR A 79 -12.07 7.33 1.98
C THR A 79 -12.26 7.15 0.47
N PRO A 80 -13.00 6.12 0.02
CA PRO A 80 -13.37 6.00 -1.39
C PRO A 80 -14.24 7.20 -1.80
N LYS A 81 -13.96 7.78 -2.96
CA LYS A 81 -14.80 8.81 -3.56
C LYS A 81 -16.17 8.21 -3.86
N GLN A 82 -17.23 8.94 -3.50
CA GLN A 82 -18.61 8.54 -3.78
C GLN A 82 -18.77 8.31 -5.29
N GLY A 83 -18.93 7.04 -5.68
CA GLY A 83 -18.93 6.58 -7.08
C GLY A 83 -18.08 5.33 -7.33
N THR A 84 -17.18 4.96 -6.42
CA THR A 84 -16.35 3.74 -6.51
C THR A 84 -16.66 2.74 -5.41
N ALA A 85 -17.89 2.72 -4.90
CA ALA A 85 -18.35 1.64 -4.04
C ALA A 85 -18.18 0.32 -4.81
N LEU A 86 -17.19 -0.47 -4.39
CA LEU A 86 -17.15 -1.89 -4.67
C LEU A 86 -18.55 -2.41 -4.35
N ALA A 87 -19.22 -2.93 -5.38
CA ALA A 87 -20.61 -3.34 -5.37
C ALA A 87 -21.03 -3.88 -3.99
N GLU A 88 -21.83 -3.09 -3.27
CA GLU A 88 -22.52 -3.60 -2.11
C GLU A 88 -23.40 -4.76 -2.59
N PRO A 89 -23.39 -5.95 -1.96
CA PRO A 89 -24.37 -6.96 -2.27
C PRO A 89 -25.72 -6.33 -1.94
N SER A 90 -26.52 -6.11 -2.98
CA SER A 90 -27.83 -5.50 -2.88
C SER A 90 -28.59 -6.17 -1.75
N ARG A 91 -28.92 -5.42 -0.69
CA ARG A 91 -29.93 -5.84 0.26
C ARG A 91 -31.22 -5.97 -0.55
N THR A 92 -31.56 -7.19 -0.93
CA THR A 92 -32.92 -7.53 -1.36
C THR A 92 -33.82 -7.29 -0.17
N THR A 93 -34.40 -6.09 -0.10
CA THR A 93 -35.57 -5.84 0.73
C THR A 93 -36.69 -6.71 0.13
N LEU A 94 -36.93 -7.87 0.72
CA LEU A 94 -38.16 -8.61 0.50
C LEU A 94 -39.25 -7.84 1.26
N ALA A 95 -39.86 -6.88 0.59
CA ALA A 95 -41.11 -6.27 1.03
C ALA A 95 -42.27 -7.02 0.36
N ASP A 96 -43.06 -7.68 1.21
CA ASP A 96 -44.53 -7.73 1.17
C ASP A 96 -45.24 -8.44 -0.01
N HIS A 97 -45.73 -9.66 0.24
CA HIS A 97 -47.15 -10.04 0.17
C HIS A 97 -47.39 -11.42 0.81
#